data_AF-A0A174AGM7-F1
#
_entry.id   AF-A0A174AGM7-F1
#
_cell.length_a   1.000
_cell.length_b   1.000
_cell.length_c   1.000
_cell.angle_alpha   90.00
_cell.angle_beta   90.00
_cell.angle_gamma   90.00
#
_symmetry.space_group_name_H-M   'P 1'
#
loop_
_entity.id
_entity.type
_entity.pdbx_description
1 polymer ?
#
loop_
_entity_poly.entity_id
_entity_poly.type
_entity_poly.pdbx_seq_one_letter_code
_entity_poly.pdbx_strand_id
1 'polypeptide(L)'
;MSDRKEKYISGILILLTLEIIFFPVLKISTWDVSLLKMLNMIYGKSNNIFAGSIQTALKQYMSSYIYMLLFLIILTIAVGVSAWVIRSSSVYCIELAGQAVIVITAVMLFRMIKEKMDMIGSTVSYFGIGNVVQFNMMPFILWGLLQIAAVVINIYGLMNMGKEEYKKEAHRKEFVPDYIPAPPYVGEDVKYYPKDDMVFHKEEKEFLGQ
;
A
#
# COMPACT_ATOMS: atom_id res chain seq x y z
N MET A 1 7.01 -15.23 20.26
CA MET A 1 6.09 -14.64 19.28
C MET A 1 6.18 -13.14 19.46
N SER A 2 7.13 -12.47 18.77
CA SER A 2 7.28 -11.01 18.86
C SER A 2 6.20 -10.42 17.96
N ASP A 3 5.17 -9.85 18.58
CA ASP A 3 4.10 -9.15 17.87
C ASP A 3 4.70 -8.01 17.06
N ARG A 4 4.69 -8.16 15.74
CA ARG A 4 5.18 -7.17 14.78
C ARG A 4 4.21 -5.99 14.71
N LYS A 5 4.18 -5.18 15.77
CA LYS A 5 3.30 -4.01 15.92
C LYS A 5 3.47 -3.02 14.76
N GLU A 6 4.68 -2.93 14.22
CA GLU A 6 5.07 -2.02 13.14
C GLU A 6 4.26 -2.26 11.86
N LYS A 7 3.97 -3.52 11.50
CA LYS A 7 3.16 -3.82 10.30
C LYS A 7 1.73 -3.31 10.43
N TYR A 8 1.14 -3.46 11.62
CA TYR A 8 -0.23 -2.98 11.87
C TYR A 8 -0.30 -1.46 11.89
N ILE A 9 0.72 -0.80 12.47
CA ILE A 9 0.82 0.66 12.46
C ILE A 9 0.96 1.15 11.01
N SER A 10 1.85 0.55 10.21
CA SER A 10 2.00 0.88 8.78
C SER A 10 0.70 0.70 8.01
N GLY A 11 0.05 -0.46 8.13
CA GLY A 11 -1.23 -0.74 7.48
C GLY A 11 -2.31 0.29 7.83
N ILE A 12 -2.40 0.71 9.11
CA ILE A 12 -3.30 1.78 9.54
C ILE A 12 -2.93 3.11 8.88
N LEU A 13 -1.64 3.49 8.87
CA LEU A 13 -1.20 4.73 8.21
C LEU A 13 -1.56 4.72 6.72
N ILE A 14 -1.35 3.59 6.01
CA ILE A 14 -1.71 3.45 4.60
C ILE A 14 -3.21 3.67 4.39
N LEU A 15 -4.06 3.08 5.25
CA LEU A 15 -5.50 3.30 5.17
C LEU A 15 -5.91 4.75 5.49
N LEU A 16 -5.24 5.40 6.44
CA LEU A 16 -5.47 6.83 6.74
C LEU A 16 -5.17 7.73 5.54
N THR A 17 -4.34 7.29 4.58
CA THR A 17 -4.13 8.06 3.35
C THR A 17 -5.41 8.20 2.49
N LEU A 18 -6.44 7.36 2.70
CA LEU A 18 -7.74 7.52 2.05
C LEU A 18 -8.51 8.76 2.51
N GLU A 19 -8.13 9.39 3.63
CA GLU A 19 -8.77 10.61 4.11
C GLU A 19 -8.68 11.77 3.11
N ILE A 20 -7.68 11.77 2.23
CA ILE A 20 -7.55 12.75 1.13
C ILE A 20 -8.81 12.84 0.26
N ILE A 21 -9.62 11.76 0.19
CA ILE A 21 -10.84 11.71 -0.60
C ILE A 21 -11.89 12.72 -0.10
N PHE A 22 -11.87 13.02 1.20
CA PHE A 22 -12.81 13.94 1.83
C PHE A 22 -12.38 15.40 1.74
N PHE A 23 -11.07 15.66 1.62
CA PHE A 23 -10.54 17.02 1.58
C PHE A 23 -10.80 17.72 0.24
N PRO A 24 -11.02 19.05 0.26
CA PRO A 24 -11.22 19.82 -0.96
C PRO A 24 -9.89 19.96 -1.71
N VAL A 25 -9.79 19.27 -2.85
CA VAL A 25 -8.60 19.26 -3.72
C VAL A 25 -8.67 20.34 -4.79
N LEU A 26 -9.87 20.71 -5.22
CA LEU A 26 -10.11 21.77 -6.19
C LEU A 26 -11.02 22.84 -5.60
N LYS A 27 -10.71 24.09 -5.94
CA LYS A 27 -11.57 25.24 -5.72
C LYS A 27 -11.97 25.82 -7.06
N ILE A 28 -13.26 25.73 -7.41
CA ILE A 28 -13.83 26.31 -8.62
C ILE A 28 -14.59 27.57 -8.22
N SER A 29 -14.02 28.76 -8.44
CA SER A 29 -14.56 30.04 -7.93
C SER A 29 -14.81 29.98 -6.41
N THR A 30 -16.06 29.87 -5.95
CA THR A 30 -16.44 29.74 -4.52
C THR A 30 -16.73 28.30 -4.09
N TRP A 31 -16.60 27.32 -4.98
CA TRP A 31 -16.98 25.93 -4.73
C TRP A 31 -15.77 25.06 -4.41
N ASP A 32 -15.79 24.48 -3.21
CA ASP A 32 -14.84 23.46 -2.79
C ASP A 32 -15.28 22.08 -3.26
N VAL A 33 -14.46 21.49 -4.12
CA VAL A 33 -14.68 20.18 -4.75
C VAL A 33 -13.64 19.20 -4.19
N SER A 34 -14.13 18.22 -3.44
CA SER A 34 -13.37 17.05 -3.00
C SER A 34 -13.50 15.89 -3.98
N LEU A 35 -12.60 14.90 -3.88
CA LEU A 35 -12.69 13.69 -4.69
C LEU A 35 -14.00 12.92 -4.44
N LEU A 36 -14.52 12.93 -3.22
CA LEU A 36 -15.83 12.37 -2.89
C LEU A 36 -16.96 13.08 -3.63
N LYS A 37 -16.95 14.42 -3.63
CA LYS A 37 -17.96 15.20 -4.38
C LYS A 37 -17.88 14.93 -5.88
N MET A 38 -16.68 14.72 -6.43
CA MET A 38 -16.49 14.33 -7.82
C MET A 38 -17.08 12.95 -8.12
N LEU A 39 -16.83 11.96 -7.25
CA LEU A 39 -17.41 10.62 -7.37
C LEU A 39 -18.94 10.66 -7.35
N ASN A 40 -19.51 11.42 -6.41
CA ASN A 40 -20.96 11.63 -6.28
C ASN A 40 -21.55 12.42 -7.45
N MET A 41 -20.79 13.29 -8.11
CA MET A 41 -21.25 14.02 -9.30
C MET A 41 -21.37 13.09 -10.53
N ILE A 42 -20.54 12.03 -10.58
CA ILE A 42 -20.56 11.07 -11.69
C ILE A 42 -21.58 9.96 -11.47
N TYR A 43 -21.60 9.34 -10.28
CA TYR A 43 -22.45 8.18 -9.95
C TYR A 43 -23.67 8.50 -9.08
N GLY A 44 -23.70 9.64 -8.40
CA GLY A 44 -24.77 10.02 -7.47
C GLY A 44 -25.86 10.87 -8.11
N LYS A 45 -27.02 10.93 -7.44
CA LYS A 45 -28.14 11.81 -7.79
C LYS A 45 -27.82 13.24 -7.34
N SER A 46 -27.31 14.07 -8.24
CA SER A 46 -27.00 15.48 -7.97
C SER A 46 -28.27 16.28 -7.70
N ASN A 47 -28.45 16.76 -6.47
CA ASN A 47 -29.62 17.57 -6.07
C ASN A 47 -29.44 19.09 -6.29
N ASN A 48 -28.28 19.55 -6.77
CA ASN A 48 -28.02 20.98 -6.94
C ASN A 48 -28.15 21.40 -8.40
N ILE A 49 -29.03 22.38 -8.64
CA ILE A 49 -29.62 22.78 -9.93
C ILE A 49 -28.80 23.83 -10.69
N PHE A 50 -27.71 24.37 -10.15
CA PHE A 50 -26.98 25.46 -10.80
C PHE A 50 -25.69 24.99 -11.49
N ALA A 51 -25.68 25.22 -12.81
CA ALA A 51 -24.61 25.00 -13.80
C ALA A 51 -24.59 23.65 -14.53
N GLY A 52 -25.72 23.27 -15.16
CA GLY A 52 -25.80 22.09 -16.03
C GLY A 52 -24.71 22.00 -17.10
N SER A 53 -24.20 23.10 -17.64
CA SER A 53 -23.12 23.09 -18.65
C SER A 53 -21.74 22.81 -18.05
N ILE A 54 -21.34 23.53 -17.00
CA ILE A 54 -20.03 23.35 -16.32
C ILE A 54 -20.00 22.00 -15.60
N GLN A 55 -21.11 21.58 -14.99
CA GLN A 55 -21.22 20.26 -14.36
C GLN A 55 -21.17 19.13 -15.37
N THR A 56 -21.81 19.27 -16.55
CA THR A 56 -21.76 18.24 -17.60
C THR A 56 -20.36 18.17 -18.21
N ALA A 57 -19.73 19.30 -18.47
CA ALA A 57 -18.34 19.36 -18.93
C ALA A 57 -17.40 18.71 -17.89
N LEU A 58 -17.49 19.11 -16.62
CA LEU A 58 -16.69 18.55 -15.53
C LEU A 58 -16.96 17.04 -15.36
N LYS A 59 -18.22 16.60 -15.43
CA LYS A 59 -18.59 15.18 -15.37
C LYS A 59 -17.98 14.40 -16.53
N GLN A 60 -18.07 14.93 -17.75
CA GLN A 60 -17.50 14.30 -18.93
C GLN A 60 -15.96 14.21 -18.87
N TYR A 61 -15.31 15.26 -18.36
CA TYR A 61 -13.86 15.25 -18.16
C TYR A 61 -13.43 14.30 -17.05
N MET A 62 -14.11 14.31 -15.90
CA MET A 62 -13.77 13.49 -14.74
C MET A 62 -14.13 12.00 -14.93
N SER A 63 -15.08 11.68 -15.81
CA SER A 63 -15.49 10.30 -16.10
C SER A 63 -14.35 9.44 -16.67
N SER A 64 -13.38 10.01 -17.39
CA SER A 64 -12.24 9.25 -17.91
C SER A 64 -11.23 8.86 -16.81
N TYR A 65 -11.24 9.56 -15.68
CA TYR A 65 -10.29 9.38 -14.59
C TYR A 65 -10.85 8.56 -13.42
N ILE A 66 -12.16 8.29 -13.43
CA ILE A 66 -12.83 7.65 -12.31
C ILE A 66 -12.38 6.21 -12.09
N TYR A 67 -12.06 5.48 -13.16
CA TYR A 67 -11.54 4.11 -13.04
C TYR A 67 -10.15 4.07 -12.41
N MET A 68 -9.27 5.04 -12.74
CA MET A 68 -7.97 5.16 -12.07
C MET A 68 -8.12 5.55 -10.60
N LEU A 69 -9.07 6.44 -10.27
CA LEU A 69 -9.36 6.81 -8.90
C LEU A 69 -9.90 5.63 -8.08
N LEU A 70 -10.86 4.88 -8.62
CA LEU A 70 -11.40 3.66 -7.99
C LEU A 70 -10.32 2.60 -7.83
N PHE A 71 -9.50 2.39 -8.86
CA PHE A 71 -8.35 1.49 -8.79
C PHE A 71 -7.40 1.88 -7.66
N LEU A 72 -7.09 3.18 -7.51
CA LEU A 72 -6.22 3.68 -6.45
C LEU A 72 -6.82 3.45 -5.06
N ILE A 73 -8.13 3.65 -4.89
CA ILE A 73 -8.84 3.37 -3.64
C ILE A 73 -8.75 1.87 -3.31
N ILE A 74 -9.10 1.00 -4.25
CA ILE A 74 -9.08 -0.45 -4.08
C ILE A 74 -7.66 -0.93 -3.77
N LEU A 75 -6.66 -0.42 -4.49
CA LEU A 75 -5.26 -0.76 -4.29
C LEU A 75 -4.78 -0.33 -2.90
N THR A 76 -5.13 0.87 -2.45
CA THR A 76 -4.77 1.38 -1.11
C THR A 76 -5.38 0.52 -0.01
N ILE A 77 -6.65 0.11 -0.17
CA ILE A 77 -7.31 -0.82 0.76
C ILE A 77 -6.60 -2.18 0.75
N ALA A 78 -6.32 -2.74 -0.43
CA ALA A 78 -5.67 -4.04 -0.55
C ALA A 78 -4.28 -4.06 0.09
N VAL A 79 -3.47 -3.00 -0.16
CA VAL A 79 -2.14 -2.86 0.43
C VAL A 79 -2.24 -2.65 1.94
N GLY A 80 -3.13 -1.79 2.43
CA GLY A 80 -3.33 -1.59 3.86
C GLY A 80 -3.75 -2.89 4.56
N VAL A 81 -4.78 -3.58 4.04
CA VAL A 81 -5.33 -4.83 4.61
C VAL A 81 -4.29 -5.97 4.63
N SER A 82 -3.31 -5.94 3.72
CA SER A 82 -2.25 -6.96 3.65
C SER A 82 -1.46 -7.10 4.97
N ALA A 83 -1.35 -6.01 5.75
CA ALA A 83 -0.74 -5.99 7.08
C ALA A 83 -1.37 -6.98 8.06
N TRP A 84 -2.69 -7.17 7.97
CA TRP A 84 -3.47 -8.05 8.84
C TRP A 84 -3.54 -9.47 8.33
N VAL A 85 -3.68 -9.64 7.00
CA VAL A 85 -3.88 -10.95 6.37
C VAL A 85 -2.60 -11.77 6.39
N ILE A 86 -1.47 -11.14 6.10
CA ILE A 86 -0.22 -11.85 5.90
C ILE A 86 0.55 -11.88 7.22
N ARG A 87 0.83 -13.11 7.69
CA ARG A 87 1.62 -13.34 8.90
C ARG A 87 3.12 -13.31 8.65
N SER A 88 3.56 -13.35 7.39
CA SER A 88 4.98 -13.36 7.00
C SER A 88 5.62 -11.98 7.11
N SER A 89 6.94 -11.97 7.18
CA SER A 89 7.81 -10.79 7.08
C SER A 89 7.77 -10.12 5.72
N SER A 90 7.42 -10.86 4.66
CA SER A 90 7.33 -10.35 3.28
C SER A 90 6.31 -9.21 3.12
N VAL A 91 5.46 -8.97 4.12
CA VAL A 91 4.50 -7.85 4.18
C VAL A 91 5.17 -6.51 3.98
N TYR A 92 6.29 -6.25 4.65
CA TYR A 92 6.96 -4.95 4.53
C TYR A 92 7.41 -4.68 3.09
N CYS A 93 7.88 -5.71 2.37
CA CYS A 93 8.26 -5.58 0.97
C CYS A 93 7.03 -5.37 0.06
N ILE A 94 5.93 -6.07 0.34
CA ILE A 94 4.66 -5.91 -0.39
C ILE A 94 4.09 -4.51 -0.17
N GLU A 95 4.11 -4.01 1.06
CA GLU A 95 3.62 -2.68 1.40
C GLU A 95 4.47 -1.57 0.78
N LEU A 96 5.80 -1.71 0.76
CA LEU A 96 6.69 -0.77 0.07
C LEU A 96 6.45 -0.76 -1.45
N ALA A 97 6.37 -1.95 -2.07
CA ALA A 97 6.06 -2.05 -3.49
C ALA A 97 4.67 -1.47 -3.82
N GLY A 98 3.67 -1.77 -2.98
CA GLY A 98 2.32 -1.24 -3.09
C GLY A 98 2.28 0.28 -2.96
N GLN A 99 2.95 0.85 -1.96
CA GLN A 99 3.08 2.30 -1.78
C GLN A 99 3.73 2.97 -2.98
N ALA A 100 4.79 2.38 -3.55
CA ALA A 100 5.42 2.91 -4.76
C ALA A 100 4.42 2.98 -5.92
N VAL A 101 3.64 1.92 -6.16
CA VAL A 101 2.60 1.90 -7.20
C VAL A 101 1.50 2.93 -6.91
N ILE A 102 1.04 3.04 -5.65
CA ILE A 102 0.03 4.02 -5.23
C ILE A 102 0.53 5.45 -5.51
N VAL A 103 1.76 5.78 -5.11
CA VAL A 103 2.34 7.12 -5.31
C VAL A 103 2.52 7.43 -6.80
N ILE A 104 3.07 6.51 -7.59
CA ILE A 104 3.24 6.70 -9.03
C ILE A 104 1.88 6.95 -9.70
N THR A 105 0.88 6.12 -9.37
CA THR A 105 -0.48 6.23 -9.94
C THR A 105 -1.14 7.55 -9.54
N ALA A 106 -1.01 7.96 -8.27
CA ALA A 106 -1.52 9.24 -7.77
C ALA A 106 -0.90 10.44 -8.50
N VAL A 107 0.42 10.43 -8.69
CA VAL A 107 1.15 11.49 -9.39
C VAL A 107 0.75 11.55 -10.87
N MET A 108 0.59 10.40 -11.53
CA MET A 108 0.10 10.35 -12.91
C MET A 108 -1.31 10.94 -13.02
N LEU A 109 -2.23 10.52 -12.15
CA LEU A 109 -3.60 11.05 -12.10
C LEU A 109 -3.59 12.57 -11.90
N PHE A 110 -2.79 13.07 -10.95
CA PHE A 110 -2.65 14.49 -10.68
C PHE A 110 -2.12 15.27 -11.90
N ARG A 111 -1.07 14.77 -12.56
CA ARG A 111 -0.49 15.42 -13.75
C ARG A 111 -1.50 15.49 -14.88
N MET A 112 -2.22 14.41 -15.16
CA MET A 112 -3.23 14.39 -16.23
C MET A 112 -4.39 15.35 -15.95
N ILE A 113 -4.85 15.43 -14.69
CA ILE A 113 -5.90 16.38 -14.29
C ILE A 113 -5.38 17.81 -14.41
N LYS A 114 -4.17 18.09 -13.90
CA LYS A 114 -3.55 19.42 -13.95
C LYS A 114 -3.34 19.90 -15.39
N GLU A 115 -2.76 19.09 -16.27
CA GLU A 115 -2.54 19.46 -17.68
C GLU A 115 -3.84 19.84 -18.39
N LYS A 116 -4.93 19.10 -18.16
CA LYS A 116 -6.23 19.44 -18.73
C LYS A 116 -6.87 20.66 -18.10
N MET A 117 -6.70 20.85 -16.79
CA MET A 117 -7.22 22.02 -16.09
C MET A 117 -6.48 23.29 -16.47
N ASP A 118 -5.17 23.22 -16.69
CA ASP A 118 -4.36 24.33 -17.18
C ASP A 118 -4.79 24.73 -18.61
N MET A 119 -5.14 23.75 -19.46
CA MET A 119 -5.71 24.02 -20.80
C MET A 119 -7.08 24.70 -20.75
N ILE A 120 -7.94 24.29 -19.80
CA ILE A 120 -9.23 24.97 -19.56
C ILE A 120 -8.97 26.38 -19.01
N GLY A 121 -8.06 26.52 -18.05
CA GLY A 121 -7.66 27.79 -17.46
C GLY A 121 -7.11 28.78 -18.48
N SER A 122 -6.24 28.34 -19.38
CA SER A 122 -5.69 29.18 -20.46
C SER A 122 -6.78 29.63 -21.42
N THR A 123 -7.67 28.73 -21.82
CA THR A 123 -8.79 29.03 -22.72
C THR A 123 -9.77 30.03 -22.07
N VAL A 124 -10.08 29.85 -20.79
CA VAL A 124 -11.03 30.70 -20.06
C VAL A 124 -10.41 32.06 -19.70
N SER A 125 -9.10 32.11 -19.44
CA SER A 125 -8.34 33.36 -19.26
C SER A 125 -8.27 34.21 -20.54
N TYR A 126 -8.26 33.56 -21.71
CA TYR A 126 -8.33 34.24 -23.01
C TYR A 126 -9.68 34.97 -23.19
N PHE A 127 -10.74 34.49 -22.55
CA PHE A 127 -12.06 35.15 -22.54
C PHE A 127 -12.22 36.17 -21.40
N GLY A 128 -11.14 36.54 -20.70
CA GLY A 128 -11.19 37.53 -19.61
C GLY A 128 -11.85 37.02 -18.32
N ILE A 129 -12.21 35.74 -18.26
CA ILE A 129 -12.77 35.12 -17.07
C ILE A 129 -11.59 34.59 -16.23
N GLY A 130 -11.03 35.47 -15.39
CA GLY A 130 -9.87 35.15 -14.58
C GLY A 130 -10.11 34.04 -13.55
N ASN A 131 -9.14 33.14 -13.44
CA ASN A 131 -8.87 32.27 -12.28
C ASN A 131 -10.06 31.42 -11.77
N VAL A 132 -10.75 30.73 -12.68
CA VAL A 132 -11.96 29.96 -12.34
C VAL A 132 -11.63 28.68 -11.56
N VAL A 133 -10.43 28.12 -11.69
CA VAL A 133 -10.08 26.88 -10.98
C VAL A 133 -8.69 26.93 -10.36
N GLN A 134 -8.61 26.64 -9.06
CA GLN A 134 -7.40 26.58 -8.26
C GLN A 134 -7.24 25.21 -7.62
N PHE A 135 -6.01 24.70 -7.57
CA PHE A 135 -5.67 23.50 -6.81
C PHE A 135 -5.34 23.87 -5.37
N ASN A 136 -6.00 23.21 -4.43
CA ASN A 136 -5.59 23.28 -3.04
C ASN A 136 -4.44 22.29 -2.83
N MET A 137 -3.23 22.80 -2.61
CA MET A 137 -2.04 21.96 -2.45
C MET A 137 -1.97 21.31 -1.05
N MET A 138 -2.68 21.85 -0.07
CA MET A 138 -2.59 21.42 1.34
C MET A 138 -2.93 19.92 1.55
N PRO A 139 -4.03 19.38 1.00
CA PRO A 139 -4.35 17.96 1.13
C PRO A 139 -3.28 17.04 0.53
N PHE A 140 -2.64 17.44 -0.57
CA PHE A 140 -1.57 16.68 -1.21
C PHE A 140 -0.30 16.65 -0.36
N ILE A 141 0.03 17.76 0.31
CA ILE A 141 1.17 17.83 1.23
C ILE A 141 0.94 16.90 2.43
N LEU A 142 -0.25 16.99 3.06
CA LEU A 142 -0.60 16.13 4.20
C LEU A 142 -0.59 14.64 3.82
N TRP A 143 -1.15 14.31 2.67
CA TRP A 143 -1.12 12.95 2.14
C TRP A 143 0.30 12.47 1.84
N GLY A 144 1.15 13.32 1.27
CA GLY A 144 2.56 13.00 1.03
C GLY A 144 3.34 12.71 2.31
N LEU A 145 3.10 13.49 3.38
CA LEU A 145 3.70 13.25 4.70
C LEU A 145 3.25 11.90 5.29
N LEU A 146 1.97 11.55 5.16
CA LEU A 146 1.46 10.25 5.60
C LEU A 146 2.10 9.08 4.82
N GLN A 147 2.27 9.22 3.51
CA GLN A 147 2.96 8.22 2.69
C GLN A 147 4.43 8.04 3.13
N ILE A 148 5.15 9.14 3.37
CA ILE A 148 6.53 9.09 3.85
C ILE A 148 6.61 8.41 5.22
N ALA A 149 5.72 8.77 6.15
CA ALA A 149 5.68 8.15 7.47
C ALA A 149 5.44 6.64 7.39
N ALA A 150 4.52 6.20 6.53
CA ALA A 150 4.24 4.78 6.33
C ALA A 150 5.44 4.03 5.72
N VAL A 151 6.13 4.64 4.74
CA VAL A 151 7.38 4.08 4.16
C VAL A 151 8.46 3.93 5.24
N VAL A 152 8.67 4.95 6.08
CA VAL A 152 9.67 4.91 7.15
C VAL A 152 9.40 3.79 8.14
N ILE A 153 8.13 3.60 8.54
CA ILE A 153 7.73 2.52 9.45
C ILE A 153 7.98 1.15 8.81
N ASN A 154 7.69 0.99 7.52
CA ASN A 154 7.95 -0.24 6.79
C ASN A 154 9.44 -0.57 6.69
N ILE A 155 10.30 0.42 6.42
CA ILE A 155 11.75 0.25 6.41
C ILE A 155 12.25 -0.14 7.81
N TYR A 156 11.75 0.52 8.86
CA TYR A 156 12.11 0.21 10.24
C TYR A 156 11.71 -1.22 10.64
N GLY A 157 10.50 -1.64 10.28
CA GLY A 157 10.00 -3.00 10.49
C GLY A 157 10.85 -4.06 9.78
N LEU A 158 11.29 -3.77 8.56
CA LEU A 158 12.17 -4.64 7.78
C LEU A 158 13.59 -4.75 8.40
N MET A 159 14.17 -3.63 8.84
CA MET A 159 15.52 -3.61 9.44
C MET A 159 15.57 -4.37 10.77
N ASN A 160 14.54 -4.24 11.61
CA ASN A 160 14.47 -4.96 12.89
C ASN A 160 14.32 -6.47 12.70
N MET A 161 13.58 -6.87 11.68
CA MET A 161 13.48 -8.27 11.28
C MET A 161 14.83 -8.85 10.84
N GLY A 162 15.59 -8.14 10.00
CA GLY A 162 16.91 -8.61 9.55
C GLY A 162 17.87 -8.87 10.73
N LYS A 163 17.78 -8.07 11.80
CA LYS A 163 18.56 -8.28 13.03
C LYS A 163 18.10 -9.51 13.82
N GLU A 164 16.79 -9.79 13.87
CA GLU A 164 16.27 -10.97 14.56
C GLU A 164 16.56 -12.29 13.81
N GLU A 165 16.47 -12.29 12.48
CA GLU A 165 16.82 -13.45 11.66
C GLU A 165 18.31 -13.75 11.74
N TYR A 166 19.16 -12.73 11.65
CA TYR A 166 20.60 -12.89 11.84
C TYR A 166 20.96 -13.47 13.22
N LYS A 167 20.29 -13.01 14.29
CA LYS A 167 20.48 -13.58 15.64
C LYS A 167 20.03 -15.04 15.74
N LYS A 168 18.91 -15.39 15.12
CA LYS A 168 18.42 -16.79 15.09
C LYS A 168 19.33 -17.70 14.28
N GLU A 169 19.87 -17.23 13.18
CA GLU A 169 20.85 -17.97 12.38
C GLU A 169 22.19 -18.11 13.11
N ALA A 170 22.67 -17.06 13.77
CA ALA A 170 23.87 -17.10 14.60
C ALA A 170 23.72 -18.12 15.75
N HIS A 171 22.60 -18.07 16.49
CA HIS A 171 22.32 -19.05 17.55
C HIS A 171 22.10 -20.47 17.01
N ARG A 172 21.53 -20.63 15.80
CA ARG A 172 21.40 -21.97 15.17
C ARG A 172 22.78 -22.56 14.86
N LYS A 173 23.71 -21.76 14.35
CA LYS A 173 25.10 -22.18 14.06
C LYS A 173 25.93 -22.41 15.33
N GLU A 174 25.58 -21.75 16.42
CA GLU A 174 26.19 -21.95 17.74
C GLU A 174 25.73 -23.26 18.40
N PHE A 175 24.46 -23.63 18.25
CA PHE A 175 23.89 -24.88 18.79
C PHE A 175 24.08 -26.10 17.90
N VAL A 176 24.24 -25.90 16.60
CA VAL A 176 24.60 -26.95 15.64
C VAL A 176 25.87 -26.49 14.94
N PRO A 177 27.06 -26.81 15.50
CA PRO A 177 28.32 -26.55 14.82
C PRO A 177 28.29 -27.22 13.44
N ASP A 178 28.77 -26.54 12.40
CA ASP A 178 28.90 -27.09 11.04
C ASP A 178 29.84 -28.33 10.99
N TYR A 179 30.46 -28.69 12.12
CA TYR A 179 31.28 -29.87 12.30
C TYR A 179 30.93 -30.57 13.62
N ILE A 180 30.24 -31.70 13.52
CA ILE A 180 30.28 -32.73 14.56
C ILE A 180 31.49 -33.59 14.20
N PRO A 181 32.58 -33.63 14.98
CA PRO A 181 33.66 -34.57 14.71
C PRO A 181 33.06 -35.98 14.73
N ALA A 182 33.17 -36.69 13.62
CA ALA A 182 32.72 -38.07 13.52
C ALA A 182 33.36 -38.87 14.68
N PRO A 183 32.59 -39.65 15.46
CA PRO A 183 33.19 -40.52 16.44
C PRO A 183 34.16 -41.47 15.72
N PRO A 184 35.31 -41.82 16.34
CA PRO A 184 36.29 -42.69 15.70
C PRO A 184 35.58 -43.99 15.29
N TYR A 185 35.60 -44.27 13.99
CA TYR A 185 34.96 -45.42 13.36
C TYR A 185 35.40 -46.71 14.06
N VAL A 186 34.47 -47.42 14.70
CA VAL A 186 34.56 -48.86 14.89
C VAL A 186 33.56 -49.46 13.90
N GLY A 187 34.07 -50.32 13.03
CA GLY A 187 33.48 -50.65 11.74
C GLY A 187 32.08 -51.24 11.80
N GLU A 188 31.31 -50.95 10.76
CA GLU A 188 30.60 -51.91 9.92
C GLU A 188 29.81 -51.12 8.86
N ASP A 189 29.96 -51.57 7.61
CA ASP A 189 29.30 -51.19 6.35
C ASP A 189 28.11 -50.21 6.43
N VAL A 190 28.40 -48.92 6.22
CA VAL A 190 27.39 -47.87 6.06
C VAL A 190 26.86 -47.90 4.62
N LYS A 191 25.61 -48.34 4.43
CA LYS A 191 24.85 -48.04 3.21
C LYS A 191 24.55 -46.54 3.17
N TYR A 192 25.06 -45.87 2.15
CA TYR A 192 24.73 -44.47 1.85
C TYR A 192 23.30 -44.40 1.30
N TYR A 193 22.43 -43.63 1.96
CA TYR A 193 21.20 -43.15 1.33
C TYR A 193 21.37 -41.68 0.94
N PRO A 194 21.15 -41.31 -0.33
CA PRO A 194 21.05 -39.92 -0.76
C PRO A 194 19.93 -39.20 0.01
N LYS A 195 20.09 -37.90 0.18
CA LYS A 195 19.24 -37.01 1.00
C LYS A 195 17.80 -36.81 0.47
N ASP A 196 17.40 -37.56 -0.54
CA ASP A 196 16.14 -37.36 -1.27
C ASP A 196 15.00 -38.31 -0.83
N ASP A 197 15.26 -39.27 0.05
CA ASP A 197 14.27 -40.30 0.45
C ASP A 197 13.71 -40.14 1.88
N MET A 198 13.69 -38.93 2.45
CA MET A 198 12.98 -38.69 3.71
C MET A 198 11.47 -38.52 3.47
N VAL A 199 10.80 -39.63 3.17
CA VAL A 199 9.34 -39.74 3.30
C VAL A 199 9.01 -39.71 4.79
N PHE A 200 8.40 -38.61 5.25
CA PHE A 200 7.86 -38.52 6.61
C PHE A 200 6.70 -39.52 6.75
N HIS A 201 6.95 -40.68 7.36
CA HIS A 201 5.88 -41.50 7.94
C HIS A 201 5.40 -40.83 9.23
N LYS A 202 4.20 -40.26 9.15
CA LYS A 202 3.45 -39.75 10.29
C LYS A 202 2.53 -40.88 10.77
N GLU A 203 3.00 -41.69 11.70
CA GLU A 203 2.13 -42.64 12.43
C GLU A 203 2.32 -42.49 13.95
N GLU A 204 1.19 -42.14 14.56
CA GLU A 204 0.67 -42.62 15.84
C GLU A 204 1.63 -42.84 17.01
N LYS A 205 1.49 -41.98 18.02
CA LYS A 205 1.52 -42.41 19.41
C LYS A 205 0.20 -42.05 20.06
N GLU A 206 -0.74 -42.96 19.90
CA GLU A 206 -1.87 -43.13 20.79
C GLU A 206 -1.36 -43.76 22.12
N PHE A 207 -2.02 -43.40 23.22
CA PHE A 207 -1.98 -44.02 24.54
C PHE A 207 -0.71 -43.92 25.41
N LEU A 208 -0.80 -43.14 26.50
CA LEU A 208 -1.04 -43.65 27.87
C LEU A 208 -0.98 -42.50 28.89
N GLY A 209 -2.08 -42.22 29.62
CA GLY A 209 -2.00 -41.38 30.81
C GLY A 209 -3.28 -40.76 31.36
N GLN A 210 -4.24 -41.61 31.76
CA GLN A 210 -5.41 -41.36 32.63
C GLN A 210 -6.65 -40.68 32.04
#